data_AF-A0A8H3QUR1-F1
#
_entry.id   AF-A0A8H3QUR1-F1
#
_cell.length_a   1.000
_cell.length_b   1.000
_cell.length_c   1.000
_cell.angle_alpha   90.00
_cell.angle_beta   90.00
_cell.angle_gamma   90.00
#
_symmetry.space_group_name_H-M   'P 1'
#
loop_
_entity.id
_entity.type
_entity.pdbx_description
1 polymer ?
#
loop_
_entity_poly.entity_id
_entity_poly.type
_entity_poly.pdbx_seq_one_letter_code
_entity_poly.pdbx_strand_id
1 'polypeptide(L)' 'MQPLANERNSLDIFDETSPKVLISALVTTIRKFAHKSWKYMDVYDKELEGKTAEWAVSKYKSHCRIPENIKKLME' A
#
# COMPACT_ATOMS: atom_id res chain seq x y z
N MET A 1 -27.34 -32.81 -36.09
CA MET A 1 -26.42 -33.48 -35.16
C MET A 1 -25.49 -32.43 -34.57
N GLN A 2 -25.57 -32.17 -33.27
CA GLN A 2 -24.43 -31.61 -32.49
C GLN A 2 -23.93 -32.76 -31.60
N PRO A 3 -22.62 -32.89 -31.32
CA PRO A 3 -21.92 -32.05 -30.32
C PRO A 3 -20.50 -31.65 -30.78
N LEU A 4 -19.77 -30.71 -30.16
CA LEU A 4 -19.05 -30.91 -28.90
C LEU A 4 -18.56 -29.57 -28.32
N ALA A 5 -18.55 -29.56 -27.00
CA ALA A 5 -18.22 -28.45 -26.13
C ALA A 5 -16.83 -27.85 -26.39
N ASN A 6 -16.78 -26.52 -26.45
CA ASN A 6 -15.99 -25.70 -25.54
C ASN A 6 -14.58 -26.23 -25.18
N GLU A 7 -13.68 -26.30 -26.15
CA GLU A 7 -12.26 -26.10 -25.86
C GLU A 7 -11.99 -24.60 -25.84
N ARG A 8 -12.30 -23.94 -24.71
CA ARG A 8 -11.61 -22.69 -24.40
C ARG A 8 -10.13 -23.06 -24.29
N ASN A 9 -9.35 -22.67 -25.30
CA ASN A 9 -7.90 -22.79 -25.27
C ASN A 9 -7.42 -22.27 -23.91
N SER A 10 -6.74 -23.13 -23.16
CA SER A 10 -6.17 -22.81 -21.85
C SER A 10 -5.18 -21.64 -21.90
N LEU A 11 -4.70 -21.29 -23.10
CA LEU A 11 -3.82 -20.16 -23.40
C LEU A 11 -4.54 -18.81 -23.43
N ASP A 12 -5.84 -18.78 -23.75
CA ASP A 12 -6.61 -17.52 -23.85
C ASP A 12 -7.03 -16.98 -22.47
N ILE A 13 -7.01 -17.83 -21.42
CA ILE A 13 -7.34 -17.44 -20.04
C ILE A 13 -6.23 -16.57 -19.43
N PHE A 14 -4.98 -16.74 -19.87
CA PHE A 14 -3.82 -16.02 -19.34
C PHE A 14 -3.64 -14.62 -19.93
N ASP A 15 -4.13 -14.36 -21.14
CA ASP A 15 -3.86 -13.11 -21.85
C ASP A 15 -4.78 -11.96 -21.39
N GLU A 16 -6.05 -12.26 -21.07
CA GLU A 16 -6.99 -11.23 -20.59
C GLU A 16 -6.85 -10.89 -19.09
N THR A 17 -6.33 -11.82 -18.30
CA THR A 17 -6.20 -11.67 -16.84
C THR A 17 -4.89 -10.98 -16.44
N SER A 18 -3.86 -11.06 -17.29
CA SER A 18 -2.50 -10.55 -17.02
C SER A 18 -2.41 -9.01 -16.84
N PRO A 19 -2.90 -8.15 -17.77
CA PRO A 19 -2.69 -6.71 -17.65
C PRO A 19 -3.48 -6.08 -16.50
N LYS A 20 -4.72 -6.51 -16.24
CA LYS A 20 -5.57 -5.96 -15.17
C LYS A 20 -5.00 -6.27 -13.77
N VAL A 21 -4.49 -7.48 -13.57
CA VAL A 21 -3.87 -7.91 -12.32
C VAL A 21 -2.56 -7.15 -12.09
N LEU A 22 -1.74 -6.97 -13.13
CA LEU A 22 -0.51 -6.17 -13.07
C LEU A 22 -0.79 -4.70 -12.74
N ILE A 23 -1.79 -4.08 -13.37
CA ILE A 23 -2.19 -2.69 -13.08
C ILE A 23 -2.65 -2.57 -11.63
N SER A 24 -3.48 -3.50 -11.15
CA SER A 24 -3.94 -3.52 -9.75
C SER A 24 -2.77 -3.66 -8.77
N ALA A 25 -1.84 -4.58 -9.03
CA ALA A 25 -0.63 -4.76 -8.22
C ALA A 25 0.23 -3.48 -8.18
N LEU A 26 0.37 -2.78 -9.31
CA LEU A 26 1.10 -1.51 -9.39
C LEU A 26 0.40 -0.40 -8.59
N VAL A 27 -0.92 -0.26 -8.72
CA VAL A 27 -1.71 0.72 -7.97
C VAL A 27 -1.62 0.49 -6.47
N THR A 28 -1.70 -0.76 -6.02
CA THR A 28 -1.53 -1.07 -4.58
C THR A 28 -0.15 -0.71 -4.07
N THR A 29 0.89 -0.88 -4.89
CA THR A 29 2.27 -0.53 -4.55
C THR A 29 2.44 0.99 -4.46
N ILE A 30 1.92 1.74 -5.44
CA ILE A 30 1.92 3.21 -5.42
C ILE A 30 1.19 3.73 -4.18
N ARG A 31 0.01 3.17 -3.87
CA ARG A 31 -0.75 3.54 -2.66
C ARG A 31 0.02 3.26 -1.37
N LYS A 32 0.70 2.12 -1.27
CA LYS A 32 1.56 1.80 -0.11
C LYS A 32 2.68 2.81 0.05
N PHE A 33 3.33 3.21 -1.05
CA PHE A 33 4.39 4.21 -1.01
C PHE A 33 3.84 5.59 -0.63
N ALA A 34 2.77 6.04 -1.29
CA ALA A 34 2.13 7.33 -0.99
C ALA A 34 1.68 7.43 0.48
N HIS A 35 1.03 6.39 1.01
CA HIS A 35 0.65 6.34 2.43
C HIS A 35 1.87 6.33 3.35
N LYS A 36 2.95 5.63 2.99
CA LYS A 36 4.18 5.64 3.79
C LYS A 36 4.77 7.05 3.81
N SER A 37 4.94 7.69 2.65
CA SER A 37 5.47 9.05 2.55
C SER A 37 4.62 10.06 3.32
N TRP A 38 3.29 9.99 3.20
CA TRP A 38 2.40 10.90 3.93
C TRP A 38 2.55 10.79 5.45
N LYS A 39 2.75 9.58 6.00
CA LYS A 39 3.03 9.40 7.43
C LYS A 39 4.37 10.00 7.84
N TYR A 40 5.41 9.87 7.02
CA TYR A 40 6.69 10.52 7.32
C TYR A 40 6.56 12.04 7.29
N MET A 41 5.81 12.62 6.35
CA MET A 41 5.54 14.06 6.35
C MET A 41 4.81 14.51 7.62
N ASP A 42 3.76 13.80 8.04
CA ASP A 42 3.01 14.11 9.28
C ASP A 42 3.89 14.01 10.54
N VAL A 43 4.92 13.17 10.53
CA VAL A 43 5.92 13.04 11.60
C VAL A 43 6.92 14.19 11.57
N TYR A 44 7.41 14.57 10.39
CA TYR A 44 8.35 15.68 10.24
C TYR A 44 7.70 17.03 10.56
N ASP A 45 6.43 17.23 10.19
CA ASP A 45 5.64 18.40 10.57
C ASP A 45 5.49 18.54 12.10
N LYS A 46 5.72 17.46 12.85
CA LYS A 46 5.70 17.41 14.33
C LYS A 46 7.09 17.48 14.96
N GLU A 47 8.10 17.87 14.18
CA GLU A 47 9.50 18.03 14.62
C GLU A 47 10.12 16.74 15.18
N LEU A 48 9.67 15.57 14.71
CA LEU A 48 10.28 14.30 15.04
C LEU A 48 11.29 13.91 13.97
N GLU A 49 12.50 13.56 14.37
CA GLU A 49 13.59 13.25 13.45
C GLU A 49 14.14 11.82 13.61
N GLY A 50 14.83 11.36 12.57
CA GLY A 50 15.63 10.14 12.58
C GLY A 50 14.93 8.90 13.14
N LYS A 51 15.53 8.30 14.18
CA LYS A 51 15.03 7.08 14.84
C LYS A 51 13.67 7.26 15.50
N THR A 52 13.40 8.46 16.01
CA THR A 52 12.14 8.81 16.68
C THR A 52 11.00 8.86 15.67
N ALA A 53 11.28 9.40 14.48
CA ALA A 53 10.34 9.40 13.37
C ALA A 53 10.00 7.98 12.90
N GLU A 54 11.01 7.12 12.71
CA GLU A 54 10.80 5.72 12.35
C GLU A 54 9.97 4.95 13.38
N TRP A 55 10.27 5.16 14.67
CA TRP A 55 9.48 4.56 15.74
C TRP A 55 8.03 5.03 15.70
N ALA A 56 7.78 6.32 15.51
CA ALA A 56 6.42 6.88 15.47
C ALA A 56 5.61 6.30 14.30
N VAL A 57 6.18 6.23 13.10
CA VAL A 57 5.54 5.61 11.93
C VAL A 57 5.24 4.13 12.18
N SER A 58 6.13 3.41 12.86
CA SER A 58 5.96 2.00 13.21
C SER A 58 4.86 1.79 14.26
N LYS A 59 4.86 2.62 15.32
CA LYS A 59 3.91 2.56 16.44
C LYS A 59 2.49 2.90 15.99
N TYR A 60 2.32 3.94 15.19
CA TYR A 60 1.03 4.43 14.71
C TYR A 60 0.78 3.97 13.27
N LYS A 61 0.94 2.66 13.01
CA LYS A 61 0.69 2.09 11.69
C LYS A 61 -0.81 1.99 11.37
N SER A 62 -1.64 1.72 12.37
CA SER A 62 -3.11 1.59 12.24
C SER A 62 -3.82 2.93 12.16
N HIS A 63 -3.40 3.90 12.98
CA HIS A 63 -3.92 5.25 12.95
C HIS A 63 -3.15 6.05 11.91
N CYS A 64 -3.82 6.48 10.84
CA CYS A 64 -3.24 7.31 9.78
C CYS A 64 -2.79 8.71 10.23
N ARG A 65 -2.72 8.98 11.55
CA ARG A 65 -2.36 10.27 12.12
C ARG A 65 -1.55 10.03 13.38
N ILE A 66 -0.40 10.70 13.47
CA ILE A 66 0.42 10.71 14.66
C ILE A 66 -0.23 11.66 15.68
N PRO A 67 -0.33 11.29 16.96
CA PRO A 67 -0.90 12.19 17.96
C PRO A 67 -0.12 13.51 18.04
N GLU A 68 -0.80 14.64 18.22
CA GLU A 68 -0.13 15.95 18.36
C GLU A 68 0.80 16.02 19.59
N ASN A 69 0.50 15.24 20.64
CA ASN A 69 1.31 15.18 21.86
C ASN A 69 2.45 14.13 21.81
N ILE A 70 2.77 13.58 20.63
CA ILE A 70 3.79 12.54 20.46
C ILE A 70 5.15 12.94 21.05
N LYS A 71 5.55 14.22 20.88
CA LYS A 71 6.81 14.75 21.40
C LYS A 71 6.89 14.68 22.93
N LYS A 72 5.77 14.96 23.61
CA LYS A 72 5.65 14.86 25.07
C LYS A 72 5.55 13.43 25.58
N LEU A 73 5.07 12.50 24.74
CA LEU A 73 4.99 11.07 25.07
C LEU A 73 6.36 10.38 24.99
N MET A 74 7.33 11.03 24.34
CA MET A 74 8.68 10.51 24.10
C MET A 74 9.75 11.14 25.00
N GLU A 75 9.38 12.17 25.76
CA GLU A 75 10.18 12.78 26.82
C GLU A 75 10.20 11.88 28.06
#